data_AF-A0A1E9JDU8-F1
#
_entry.id   AF-A0A1E9JDU8-F1
#
_cell.length_a   1.000
_cell.length_b   1.000
_cell.length_c   1.000
_cell.angle_alpha   90.00
_cell.angle_beta   90.00
_cell.angle_gamma   90.00
#
_symmetry.space_group_name_H-M   'P 1'
#
loop_
_entity.id
_entity.type
_entity.pdbx_description
1 polymer ?
#
loop_
_entity_poly.entity_id
_entity_poly.type
_entity_poly.pdbx_seq_one_letter_code
_entity_poly.pdbx_strand_id
1 'polypeptide(L)'
;MEKRLKIEFEALIEKEEYSKIIKKIKSIPSEDRDYEINSYMARAFSGERKFDSALKVLFSIEKEGISDPLWNYRVGFAYYSLEEFEKAQKYTKQSLELDSNDRWTIMLLRVLNKKLNIYEGTKTWNDLKTIDFKKSDVFTVEALFSIWKNDLADLYIDTEDNFTIDSFLPQIKNKLKWIEDNSQIIEKVLIDDGMLELAEDWASSAEEAEDEEQECYIMEDGEKVFFPISEKDFTDSLYVESITMNIKNNEISLEIFFCCCPDYFAGHCIIVEVDKEGNITNQSLAG
;
A
#
# COMPACT_ATOMS: atom_id res chain seq x y z
N MET A 1 5.93 -30.27 8.92
CA MET A 1 7.39 -30.22 9.12
C MET A 1 7.77 -30.38 10.60
N GLU A 2 8.99 -30.87 10.93
CA GLU A 2 9.47 -30.91 12.32
C GLU A 2 9.64 -29.51 12.93
N LYS A 3 9.19 -29.31 14.18
CA LYS A 3 9.25 -28.01 14.89
C LYS A 3 10.66 -27.42 14.93
N ARG A 4 11.70 -28.26 15.08
CA ARG A 4 13.10 -27.83 15.13
C ARG A 4 13.55 -27.25 13.78
N LEU A 5 13.15 -27.89 12.67
CA LEU A 5 13.50 -27.44 11.33
C LEU A 5 12.81 -26.11 11.00
N LYS A 6 11.56 -25.93 11.44
CA LYS A 6 10.84 -24.65 11.33
C LYS A 6 11.61 -23.51 11.98
N ILE A 7 12.00 -23.67 13.25
CA ILE A 7 12.74 -22.67 14.01
C ILE A 7 14.08 -22.35 13.32
N GLU A 8 14.76 -23.37 12.80
CA GLU A 8 16.00 -23.17 12.05
C GLU A 8 15.78 -22.34 10.77
N PHE A 9 14.74 -22.64 9.99
CA PHE A 9 14.45 -21.89 8.78
C PHE A 9 14.04 -20.43 9.07
N GLU A 10 13.23 -20.17 10.08
CA GLU A 10 12.91 -18.79 10.48
C GLU A 10 14.18 -18.02 10.89
N ALA A 11 15.05 -18.62 11.71
CA ALA A 11 16.31 -17.98 12.12
C ALA A 11 17.28 -17.73 10.95
N LEU A 12 17.22 -18.54 9.89
CA LEU A 12 17.98 -18.30 8.66
C LEU A 12 17.36 -17.19 7.82
N ILE A 13 16.02 -17.08 7.79
CA ILE A 13 15.32 -16.01 7.07
C ILE A 13 15.58 -14.65 7.72
N GLU A 14 15.55 -14.57 9.05
CA GLU A 14 15.91 -13.36 9.80
C GLU A 14 17.33 -12.87 9.51
N LYS A 15 18.22 -13.77 9.07
CA LYS A 15 19.60 -13.47 8.68
C LYS A 15 19.79 -13.38 7.16
N GLU A 16 18.70 -13.44 6.41
CA GLU A 16 18.69 -13.44 4.93
C GLU A 16 19.55 -14.56 4.30
N GLU A 17 19.77 -15.67 5.03
CA GLU A 17 20.59 -16.80 4.58
C GLU A 17 19.78 -17.80 3.73
N TYR A 18 19.04 -17.29 2.75
CA TYR A 18 18.10 -18.05 1.91
C TYR A 18 18.75 -19.22 1.15
N SER A 19 19.95 -19.01 0.59
CA SER A 19 20.74 -20.07 -0.04
C SER A 19 20.98 -21.29 0.86
N LYS A 20 21.11 -21.12 2.19
CA LYS A 20 21.29 -22.24 3.13
C LYS A 20 19.98 -23.04 3.28
N ILE A 21 18.84 -22.36 3.32
CA ILE A 21 17.51 -23.00 3.36
C ILE A 21 17.30 -23.83 2.10
N ILE A 22 17.54 -23.25 0.92
CA ILE A 22 17.40 -23.94 -0.37
C ILE A 22 18.31 -25.19 -0.40
N LYS A 23 19.58 -25.07 0.02
CA LYS A 23 20.51 -26.20 0.06
C LYS A 23 20.03 -27.31 0.99
N LYS A 24 19.53 -26.97 2.19
CA LYS A 24 18.98 -27.93 3.16
C LYS A 24 17.75 -28.64 2.59
N ILE A 25 16.80 -27.90 2.04
CA ILE A 25 15.57 -28.49 1.49
C ILE A 25 15.89 -29.38 0.28
N LYS A 26 16.84 -28.98 -0.58
CA LYS A 26 17.28 -29.82 -1.71
C LYS A 26 17.89 -31.17 -1.29
N SER A 27 18.39 -31.30 -0.06
CA SER A 27 18.89 -32.56 0.49
C SER A 27 17.79 -33.51 0.98
N ILE A 28 16.56 -33.01 1.15
CA ILE A 28 15.37 -33.80 1.46
C ILE A 28 14.82 -34.33 0.12
N PRO A 29 14.54 -35.64 -0.03
CA PRO A 29 13.89 -36.18 -1.22
C PRO A 29 12.58 -35.44 -1.52
N SER A 30 12.26 -35.22 -2.81
CA SER A 30 11.09 -34.43 -3.21
C SER A 30 9.77 -34.94 -2.64
N GLU A 31 9.65 -36.26 -2.55
CA GLU A 31 8.51 -37.02 -2.03
C GLU A 31 8.29 -36.84 -0.52
N ASP A 32 9.34 -36.46 0.22
CA ASP A 32 9.29 -36.22 1.67
C ASP A 32 9.06 -34.73 2.00
N ARG A 33 8.98 -33.85 0.99
CA ARG A 33 8.73 -32.42 1.19
C ARG A 33 7.24 -32.16 1.26
N ASP A 34 6.75 -31.92 2.47
CA ASP A 34 5.38 -31.49 2.70
C ASP A 34 5.13 -30.04 2.24
N TYR A 35 3.87 -29.61 2.37
CA TYR A 35 3.43 -28.25 2.06
C TYR A 35 4.31 -27.18 2.73
N GLU A 36 4.58 -27.32 4.04
CA GLU A 36 5.36 -26.34 4.78
C GLU A 36 6.80 -26.25 4.26
N ILE A 37 7.46 -27.38 4.02
CA ILE A 37 8.84 -27.41 3.49
C ILE A 37 8.92 -26.72 2.13
N ASN A 38 8.01 -27.04 1.20
CA ASN A 38 7.99 -26.39 -0.11
C ASN A 38 7.61 -24.90 -0.01
N SER A 39 6.75 -24.53 0.94
CA SER A 39 6.41 -23.14 1.26
C SER A 39 7.64 -22.33 1.73
N TYR A 40 8.50 -22.90 2.58
CA TYR A 40 9.80 -22.29 2.94
C TYR A 40 10.76 -22.24 1.75
N MET A 41 10.76 -23.25 0.88
CA MET A 41 11.60 -23.26 -0.32
C MET A 41 11.21 -22.13 -1.28
N ALA A 42 9.92 -21.90 -1.49
CA ALA A 42 9.41 -20.79 -2.29
C ALA A 42 9.81 -19.45 -1.68
N ARG A 43 9.60 -19.25 -0.37
CA ARG A 43 10.01 -18.01 0.33
C ARG A 43 11.52 -17.75 0.19
N ALA A 44 12.34 -18.78 0.30
CA ALA A 44 13.79 -18.66 0.13
C ALA A 44 14.18 -18.35 -1.33
N PHE A 45 13.49 -18.93 -2.33
CA PHE A 45 13.71 -18.54 -3.73
C PHE A 45 13.34 -17.08 -3.99
N SER A 46 12.22 -16.58 -3.42
CA SER A 46 11.85 -15.17 -3.52
C SER A 46 12.89 -14.25 -2.85
N GLY A 47 13.42 -14.63 -1.68
CA GLY A 47 14.49 -13.88 -1.01
C GLY A 47 15.79 -13.81 -1.81
N GLU A 48 16.03 -14.78 -2.70
CA GLU A 48 17.14 -14.80 -3.66
C GLU A 48 16.78 -14.13 -5.00
N ARG A 49 15.62 -13.47 -5.10
CA ARG A 49 15.05 -12.88 -6.32
C ARG A 49 14.90 -13.87 -7.48
N LYS A 50 14.73 -15.17 -7.18
CA LYS A 50 14.52 -16.25 -8.17
C LYS A 50 13.02 -16.54 -8.32
N PHE A 51 12.26 -15.55 -8.78
CA PHE A 51 10.79 -15.57 -8.75
C PHE A 51 10.17 -16.69 -9.60
N ASP A 52 10.73 -17.01 -10.78
CA ASP A 52 10.29 -18.17 -11.57
C ASP A 52 10.43 -19.49 -10.81
N SER A 53 11.51 -19.64 -10.04
CA SER A 53 11.73 -20.83 -9.20
C SER A 53 10.77 -20.85 -8.02
N ALA A 54 10.47 -19.70 -7.42
CA ALA A 54 9.48 -19.58 -6.37
C ALA A 54 8.09 -19.99 -6.87
N LEU A 55 7.65 -19.45 -8.02
CA LEU A 55 6.37 -19.81 -8.66
C LEU A 55 6.30 -21.29 -8.99
N LYS A 56 7.35 -21.87 -9.57
CA LYS A 56 7.39 -23.31 -9.87
C LYS A 56 7.18 -24.17 -8.62
N VAL A 57 7.76 -23.78 -7.49
CA VAL A 57 7.54 -24.48 -6.21
C VAL A 57 6.12 -24.23 -5.69
N LEU A 58 5.64 -22.99 -5.69
CA LEU A 58 4.30 -22.64 -5.22
C LEU A 58 3.21 -23.41 -6.00
N PHE A 59 3.31 -23.48 -7.33
CA PHE A 59 2.35 -24.23 -8.15
C PHE A 59 2.44 -25.75 -7.97
N SER A 60 3.58 -26.29 -7.53
CA SER A 60 3.67 -27.71 -7.19
C SER A 60 2.87 -28.11 -5.94
N ILE A 61 2.50 -27.12 -5.12
CA ILE A 61 1.71 -27.27 -3.89
C ILE A 61 0.38 -26.49 -3.94
N GLU A 62 -0.10 -26.15 -5.15
CA GLU A 62 -1.29 -25.30 -5.35
C GLU A 62 -2.55 -25.91 -4.71
N LYS A 63 -2.71 -27.23 -4.78
CA LYS A 63 -3.91 -27.92 -4.27
C LYS A 63 -4.13 -27.63 -2.78
N GLU A 64 -3.07 -27.64 -1.99
CA GLU A 64 -3.08 -27.27 -0.57
C GLU A 64 -3.00 -25.76 -0.36
N GLY A 65 -2.28 -25.04 -1.22
CA GLY A 65 -1.95 -23.62 -1.06
C GLY A 65 -3.05 -22.64 -1.46
N ILE A 66 -3.97 -22.99 -2.37
CA ILE A 66 -4.95 -22.02 -2.89
C ILE A 66 -5.89 -21.44 -1.81
N SER A 67 -6.10 -22.17 -0.70
CA SER A 67 -6.87 -21.70 0.45
C SER A 67 -6.02 -21.06 1.56
N ASP A 68 -4.71 -20.94 1.37
CA ASP A 68 -3.79 -20.27 2.29
C ASP A 68 -3.57 -18.82 1.82
N PRO A 69 -3.93 -17.79 2.61
CA PRO A 69 -3.70 -16.39 2.24
C PRO A 69 -2.21 -16.13 1.97
N LEU A 70 -1.30 -16.70 2.77
CA LEU A 70 0.13 -16.44 2.64
C LEU A 70 0.72 -17.05 1.35
N TRP A 71 0.17 -18.17 0.87
CA TRP A 71 0.55 -18.72 -0.42
C TRP A 71 0.10 -17.80 -1.56
N ASN A 72 -1.15 -17.32 -1.51
CA ASN A 72 -1.68 -16.38 -2.49
C ASN A 72 -0.89 -15.07 -2.52
N TYR A 73 -0.57 -14.49 -1.36
CA TYR A 73 0.32 -13.33 -1.26
C TYR A 73 1.68 -13.59 -1.91
N ARG A 74 2.32 -14.74 -1.66
CA ARG A 74 3.63 -15.05 -2.24
C ARG A 74 3.59 -15.24 -3.75
N VAL A 75 2.52 -15.83 -4.29
CA VAL A 75 2.30 -15.93 -5.74
C VAL A 75 2.09 -14.54 -6.32
N GLY A 76 1.24 -13.71 -5.68
CA GLY A 76 1.01 -12.31 -6.07
C GLY A 76 2.30 -11.50 -6.10
N PHE A 77 3.09 -11.56 -5.02
CA PHE A 77 4.38 -10.88 -4.91
C PHE A 77 5.40 -11.36 -5.95
N ALA A 78 5.45 -12.67 -6.22
CA ALA A 78 6.35 -13.19 -7.24
C ALA A 78 5.96 -12.74 -8.65
N TYR A 79 4.66 -12.70 -8.99
CA TYR A 79 4.21 -12.12 -10.26
C TYR A 79 4.45 -10.61 -10.34
N TYR A 80 4.23 -9.86 -9.25
CA TYR A 80 4.54 -8.43 -9.18
C TYR A 80 6.03 -8.20 -9.49
N SER A 81 6.91 -9.00 -8.89
CA SER A 81 8.35 -8.93 -9.10
C SER A 81 8.82 -9.36 -10.50
N LEU A 82 7.92 -9.97 -11.28
CA LEU A 82 8.11 -10.34 -12.69
C LEU A 82 7.34 -9.40 -13.63
N GLU A 83 6.81 -8.28 -13.11
CA GLU A 83 6.02 -7.28 -13.86
C GLU A 83 4.75 -7.84 -14.51
N GLU A 84 4.23 -8.94 -13.99
CA GLU A 84 2.99 -9.59 -14.44
C GLU A 84 1.80 -9.11 -13.58
N PHE A 85 1.51 -7.81 -13.65
CA PHE A 85 0.66 -7.09 -12.69
C PHE A 85 -0.77 -7.59 -12.59
N GLU A 86 -1.43 -7.98 -13.69
CA GLU A 86 -2.80 -8.50 -13.65
C GLU A 86 -2.87 -9.86 -12.94
N LYS A 87 -1.85 -10.72 -13.16
CA LYS A 87 -1.74 -12.00 -12.44
C LYS A 87 -1.46 -11.74 -10.97
N ALA A 88 -0.55 -10.81 -10.67
CA ALA A 88 -0.24 -10.40 -9.31
C ALA A 88 -1.49 -9.91 -8.57
N GLN A 89 -2.28 -9.04 -9.20
CA GLN A 89 -3.51 -8.48 -8.62
C GLN A 89 -4.54 -9.58 -8.35
N LYS A 90 -4.73 -10.53 -9.27
CA LYS A 90 -5.65 -11.65 -9.08
C LYS A 90 -5.33 -12.44 -7.80
N TYR A 91 -4.09 -12.87 -7.63
CA TYR A 91 -3.69 -13.64 -6.43
C TYR A 91 -3.67 -12.78 -5.17
N THR A 92 -3.33 -11.49 -5.29
CA THR A 92 -3.37 -10.56 -4.15
C THR A 92 -4.80 -10.32 -3.67
N LYS A 93 -5.78 -10.16 -4.58
CA LYS A 93 -7.21 -10.10 -4.26
C LYS A 93 -7.68 -11.37 -3.55
N GLN A 94 -7.26 -12.56 -4.02
CA GLN A 94 -7.55 -13.84 -3.35
C GLN A 94 -6.93 -13.92 -1.95
N SER A 95 -5.71 -13.43 -1.76
CA SER A 95 -5.08 -13.32 -0.43
C SER A 95 -5.94 -12.46 0.51
N LEU A 96 -6.40 -11.30 0.01
CA LEU A 96 -7.20 -10.35 0.80
C LEU A 96 -8.59 -10.91 1.15
N GLU A 97 -9.20 -11.69 0.26
CA GLU A 97 -10.46 -12.39 0.53
C GLU A 97 -10.32 -13.42 1.65
N LEU A 98 -9.15 -14.08 1.75
CA LEU A 98 -8.85 -15.09 2.77
C LEU A 98 -8.40 -14.48 4.11
N ASP A 99 -7.65 -13.37 4.07
CA ASP A 99 -7.26 -12.57 5.23
C ASP A 99 -7.35 -11.07 4.91
N SER A 100 -8.50 -10.48 5.26
CA SER A 100 -8.81 -9.09 4.93
C SER A 100 -8.04 -8.06 5.75
N ASN A 101 -7.25 -8.49 6.74
CA ASN A 101 -6.45 -7.60 7.60
C ASN A 101 -4.94 -7.72 7.36
N ASP A 102 -4.48 -8.57 6.43
CA ASP A 102 -3.05 -8.70 6.15
C ASP A 102 -2.51 -7.42 5.49
N ARG A 103 -1.73 -6.66 6.27
CA ARG A 103 -1.20 -5.35 5.87
C ARG A 103 -0.33 -5.44 4.62
N TRP A 104 0.45 -6.52 4.47
CA TRP A 104 1.31 -6.72 3.30
C TRP A 104 0.50 -6.93 2.02
N THR A 105 -0.56 -7.74 2.10
CA THR A 105 -1.50 -7.94 1.00
C THR A 105 -2.21 -6.64 0.63
N ILE A 106 -2.67 -5.85 1.61
CA ILE A 106 -3.29 -4.54 1.38
C ILE A 106 -2.32 -3.60 0.66
N MET A 107 -1.09 -3.46 1.17
CA MET A 107 -0.07 -2.61 0.55
C MET A 107 0.27 -3.05 -0.87
N LEU A 108 0.45 -4.36 -1.11
CA LEU A 108 0.71 -4.87 -2.44
C LEU A 108 -0.47 -4.60 -3.39
N LEU A 109 -1.71 -4.75 -2.93
CA LEU A 109 -2.89 -4.45 -3.74
C LEU A 109 -2.99 -2.95 -4.06
N ARG A 110 -2.68 -2.06 -3.12
CA ARG A 110 -2.59 -0.61 -3.36
C ARG A 110 -1.59 -0.30 -4.48
N VAL A 111 -0.38 -0.87 -4.41
CA VAL A 111 0.65 -0.69 -5.45
C VAL A 111 0.17 -1.23 -6.80
N LEU A 112 -0.39 -2.44 -6.83
CA LEU A 112 -0.90 -3.05 -8.07
C LEU A 112 -2.03 -2.25 -8.70
N ASN A 113 -2.97 -1.75 -7.90
CA ASN A 113 -4.07 -0.91 -8.38
C ASN A 113 -3.55 0.38 -9.01
N LYS A 114 -2.51 1.00 -8.44
CA LYS A 114 -1.86 2.18 -9.02
C LYS A 114 -1.18 1.86 -10.36
N LYS A 115 -0.36 0.80 -10.42
CA LYS A 115 0.30 0.35 -11.67
C LYS A 115 -0.71 0.01 -12.77
N LEU A 116 -1.87 -0.54 -12.40
CA LEU A 116 -2.94 -0.89 -13.34
C LEU A 116 -3.93 0.24 -13.61
N ASN A 117 -3.78 1.40 -12.93
CA ASN A 117 -4.73 2.51 -12.95
C ASN A 117 -6.19 2.08 -12.66
N ILE A 118 -6.37 1.30 -11.58
CA ILE A 118 -7.66 0.74 -11.15
C ILE A 118 -8.08 1.37 -9.83
N TYR A 119 -9.27 2.01 -9.83
CA TYR A 119 -9.99 2.45 -8.65
C TYR A 119 -11.48 2.10 -8.81
N GLU A 120 -12.03 1.33 -7.87
CA GLU A 120 -13.35 0.72 -7.94
C GLU A 120 -14.40 1.40 -7.03
N GLY A 121 -13.98 2.25 -6.09
CA GLY A 121 -14.86 3.00 -5.18
C GLY A 121 -15.71 2.11 -4.26
N THR A 122 -15.15 0.97 -3.81
CA THR A 122 -15.94 -0.11 -3.19
C THR A 122 -16.56 0.25 -1.83
N LYS A 123 -15.91 1.12 -1.06
CA LYS A 123 -16.41 1.58 0.25
C LYS A 123 -16.23 3.08 0.42
N THR A 124 -17.16 3.86 -0.08
CA THR A 124 -17.08 5.33 -0.04
C THR A 124 -17.56 5.93 1.29
N TRP A 125 -17.42 7.25 1.44
CA TRP A 125 -18.01 8.01 2.55
C TRP A 125 -19.51 7.74 2.73
N ASN A 126 -20.25 7.50 1.64
CA ASN A 126 -21.69 7.30 1.71
C ASN A 126 -22.03 5.94 2.31
N ASP A 127 -21.26 4.90 1.99
CA ASP A 127 -21.56 3.51 2.33
C ASP A 127 -20.89 3.03 3.62
N LEU A 128 -19.93 3.80 4.14
CA LEU A 128 -19.23 3.54 5.39
C LEU A 128 -20.19 3.33 6.57
N LYS A 129 -19.98 2.31 7.38
CA LYS A 129 -20.82 1.96 8.53
C LYS A 129 -19.97 1.80 9.77
N THR A 130 -20.61 1.85 10.94
CA THR A 130 -19.93 1.64 12.22
C THR A 130 -19.17 0.31 12.28
N ILE A 131 -19.71 -0.74 11.65
CA ILE A 131 -19.07 -2.06 11.60
C ILE A 131 -17.77 -2.10 10.78
N ASP A 132 -17.52 -1.09 9.94
CA ASP A 132 -16.27 -0.98 9.18
C ASP A 132 -15.09 -0.50 10.03
N PHE A 133 -15.39 0.07 11.20
CA PHE A 133 -14.38 0.55 12.14
C PHE A 133 -13.98 -0.57 13.11
N LYS A 134 -12.67 -0.73 13.30
CA LYS A 134 -12.08 -1.60 14.31
C LYS A 134 -11.25 -0.79 15.29
N LYS A 135 -11.00 -1.34 16.47
CA LYS A 135 -10.07 -0.73 17.42
C LYS A 135 -8.69 -0.63 16.78
N SER A 136 -8.06 0.54 16.92
CA SER A 136 -6.69 0.76 16.46
C SER A 136 -5.70 0.56 17.63
N ASP A 137 -4.47 0.20 17.30
CA ASP A 137 -3.38 0.06 18.28
C ASP A 137 -2.74 1.40 18.65
N VAL A 138 -2.88 2.43 17.80
CA VAL A 138 -2.24 3.75 17.95
C VAL A 138 -3.26 4.84 18.22
N PHE A 139 -4.28 4.94 17.36
CA PHE A 139 -5.46 5.80 17.48
C PHE A 139 -6.63 5.09 18.19
N THR A 140 -7.77 5.76 18.30
CA THR A 140 -8.96 5.19 18.96
C THR A 140 -9.58 4.08 18.11
N VAL A 141 -9.90 4.38 16.84
CA VAL A 141 -10.39 3.38 15.88
C VAL A 141 -9.85 3.66 14.49
N GLU A 142 -9.90 2.65 13.63
CA GLU A 142 -9.48 2.75 12.24
C GLU A 142 -10.44 2.01 11.31
N ALA A 143 -10.46 2.42 10.05
CA ALA A 143 -11.17 1.75 8.97
C ALA A 143 -10.37 1.85 7.66
N LEU A 144 -10.59 0.89 6.76
CA LEU A 144 -10.18 1.01 5.37
C LEU A 144 -11.38 1.43 4.53
N PHE A 145 -11.18 2.39 3.64
CA PHE A 145 -12.23 2.92 2.78
C PHE A 145 -11.67 3.50 1.48
N SER A 146 -12.57 3.82 0.55
CA SER A 146 -12.26 4.36 -0.76
C SER A 146 -12.45 5.87 -0.76
N ILE A 147 -11.39 6.60 -1.11
CA ILE A 147 -11.37 8.06 -1.29
C ILE A 147 -10.29 8.42 -2.29
N TRP A 148 -10.55 9.43 -3.12
CA TRP A 148 -9.57 10.11 -3.96
C TRP A 148 -8.48 9.19 -4.56
N LYS A 149 -8.91 8.36 -5.53
CA LYS A 149 -8.08 7.43 -6.31
C LYS A 149 -7.39 6.31 -5.50
N ASN A 150 -7.80 6.07 -4.25
CA ASN A 150 -7.32 4.94 -3.44
C ASN A 150 -8.48 4.17 -2.81
N ASP A 151 -8.64 2.89 -3.18
CA ASP A 151 -9.74 2.04 -2.70
C ASP A 151 -9.56 1.54 -1.27
N LEU A 152 -8.35 1.66 -0.75
CA LEU A 152 -7.94 1.13 0.53
C LEU A 152 -7.23 2.20 1.35
N ALA A 153 -7.65 3.46 1.31
CA ALA A 153 -7.08 4.49 2.18
C ALA A 153 -7.33 4.17 3.66
N ASP A 154 -6.36 4.45 4.52
CA ASP A 154 -6.51 4.33 5.96
C ASP A 154 -7.28 5.53 6.53
N LEU A 155 -8.32 5.28 7.32
CA LEU A 155 -9.05 6.29 8.08
C LEU A 155 -8.82 6.05 9.57
N TYR A 156 -8.11 6.96 10.22
CA TYR A 156 -7.86 6.94 11.65
C TYR A 156 -8.76 7.96 12.35
N ILE A 157 -9.35 7.57 13.47
CA ILE A 157 -10.09 8.48 14.34
C ILE A 157 -9.37 8.56 15.68
N ASP A 158 -9.02 9.78 16.08
CA ASP A 158 -8.45 10.09 17.39
C ASP A 158 -9.37 11.02 18.18
N THR A 159 -9.65 10.68 19.43
CA THR A 159 -10.71 11.30 20.24
C THR A 159 -10.53 11.02 21.73
N GLU A 160 -11.12 11.87 22.57
CA GLU A 160 -11.13 11.73 24.04
C GLU A 160 -12.19 10.73 24.56
N ASP A 161 -12.13 10.41 25.85
CA ASP A 161 -12.99 9.41 26.53
C ASP A 161 -14.50 9.73 26.43
N ASN A 162 -15.30 8.67 26.18
CA ASN A 162 -16.75 8.64 25.84
C ASN A 162 -17.11 8.73 24.35
N PHE A 163 -16.19 8.34 23.46
CA PHE A 163 -16.47 8.20 22.04
C PHE A 163 -17.35 6.98 21.70
N THR A 164 -18.32 7.20 20.81
CA THR A 164 -19.01 6.11 20.10
C THR A 164 -19.08 6.45 18.61
N ILE A 165 -18.63 5.54 17.74
CA ILE A 165 -18.63 5.76 16.28
C ILE A 165 -20.03 6.12 15.78
N ASP A 166 -21.07 5.47 16.28
CA ASP A 166 -22.45 5.73 15.86
C ASP A 166 -22.85 7.20 16.02
N SER A 167 -22.37 7.87 17.08
CA SER A 167 -22.70 9.27 17.35
C SER A 167 -22.00 10.26 16.40
N PHE A 168 -20.80 9.92 15.93
CA PHE A 168 -19.97 10.76 15.07
C PHE A 168 -20.00 10.38 13.59
N LEU A 169 -20.50 9.18 13.25
CA LEU A 169 -20.51 8.69 11.87
C LEU A 169 -21.10 9.70 10.87
N PRO A 170 -22.22 10.39 11.13
CA PRO A 170 -22.71 11.42 10.22
C PRO A 170 -21.72 12.58 9.98
N GLN A 171 -21.01 13.00 11.02
CA GLN A 171 -20.04 14.10 10.93
C GLN A 171 -18.77 13.66 10.21
N ILE A 172 -18.29 12.44 10.49
CA ILE A 172 -17.18 11.79 9.78
C ILE A 172 -17.50 11.73 8.28
N LYS A 173 -18.67 11.20 7.92
CA LYS A 173 -19.12 11.13 6.51
C LYS A 173 -19.17 12.49 5.84
N ASN A 174 -19.67 13.51 6.54
CA ASN A 174 -19.72 14.87 6.00
C ASN A 174 -18.32 15.44 5.74
N LYS A 175 -17.36 15.19 6.63
CA LYS A 175 -15.95 15.62 6.45
C LYS A 175 -15.29 14.85 5.30
N LEU A 176 -15.50 13.54 5.19
CA LEU A 176 -15.01 12.75 4.05
C LEU A 176 -15.60 13.21 2.72
N LYS A 177 -16.91 13.48 2.68
CA LYS A 177 -17.57 14.06 1.50
C LYS A 177 -16.97 15.42 1.15
N TRP A 178 -16.71 16.25 2.15
CA TRP A 178 -16.11 17.57 1.95
C TRP A 178 -14.74 17.46 1.27
N ILE A 179 -13.90 16.49 1.63
CA ILE A 179 -12.60 16.27 0.96
C ILE A 179 -12.81 16.04 -0.54
N GLU A 180 -13.70 15.12 -0.91
CA GLU A 180 -14.02 14.81 -2.32
C GLU A 180 -14.57 16.05 -3.06
N ASP A 181 -15.50 16.77 -2.44
CA ASP A 181 -16.11 17.98 -3.02
C ASP A 181 -15.11 19.15 -3.19
N ASN A 182 -14.01 19.15 -2.43
CA ASN A 182 -13.00 20.22 -2.42
C ASN A 182 -11.63 19.78 -2.96
N SER A 183 -11.56 18.63 -3.64
CA SER A 183 -10.32 18.09 -4.23
C SER A 183 -9.56 19.12 -5.07
N GLN A 184 -10.24 19.81 -5.99
CA GLN A 184 -9.65 20.86 -6.83
C GLN A 184 -9.11 22.06 -6.03
N ILE A 185 -9.72 22.37 -4.89
CA ILE A 185 -9.25 23.46 -4.02
C ILE A 185 -7.98 23.02 -3.30
N ILE A 186 -7.94 21.79 -2.81
CA ILE A 186 -6.77 21.20 -2.15
C ILE A 186 -5.61 21.11 -3.16
N GLU A 187 -5.83 20.59 -4.37
CA GLU A 187 -4.86 20.56 -5.46
C GLU A 187 -4.27 21.95 -5.74
N LYS A 188 -5.14 22.96 -5.82
CA LYS A 188 -4.72 24.34 -6.02
C LYS A 188 -3.85 24.85 -4.88
N VAL A 189 -4.19 24.56 -3.62
CA VAL A 189 -3.36 24.94 -2.47
C VAL A 189 -1.97 24.29 -2.55
N LEU A 190 -1.90 23.00 -2.91
CA LEU A 190 -0.62 22.30 -3.06
C LEU A 190 0.26 22.93 -4.16
N ILE A 191 -0.34 23.29 -5.30
CA ILE A 191 0.38 23.98 -6.38
C ILE A 191 0.81 25.39 -5.93
N ASP A 192 -0.11 26.18 -5.37
CA ASP A 192 0.18 27.55 -4.91
C ASP A 192 1.27 27.56 -3.80
N ASP A 193 1.38 26.49 -3.01
CA ASP A 193 2.39 26.30 -1.96
C ASP A 193 3.72 25.68 -2.48
N GLY A 194 3.85 25.45 -3.80
CA GLY A 194 5.10 25.06 -4.44
C GLY A 194 5.41 23.55 -4.44
N MET A 195 4.40 22.70 -4.26
CA MET A 195 4.62 21.24 -4.21
C MET A 195 4.99 20.64 -5.56
N LEU A 196 4.59 21.26 -6.67
CA LEU A 196 4.98 20.83 -8.02
C LEU A 196 6.47 21.05 -8.24
N GLU A 197 6.97 22.24 -7.91
CA GLU A 197 8.38 22.58 -7.98
C GLU A 197 9.20 21.68 -7.06
N LEU A 198 8.69 21.39 -5.86
CA LEU A 198 9.33 20.44 -4.96
C LEU A 198 9.35 19.02 -5.53
N ALA A 199 8.30 18.59 -6.23
CA ALA A 199 8.28 17.30 -6.91
C ALA A 199 9.35 17.21 -8.01
N GLU A 200 9.52 18.28 -8.81
CA GLU A 200 10.58 18.37 -9.81
C GLU A 200 11.98 18.33 -9.17
N ASP A 201 12.20 19.06 -8.07
CA ASP A 201 13.45 19.06 -7.32
C ASP A 201 13.81 17.67 -6.78
N TRP A 202 12.82 16.92 -6.28
CA TRP A 202 13.04 15.56 -5.77
C TRP A 202 13.24 14.55 -6.90
N ALA A 203 12.38 14.56 -7.92
CA ALA A 203 12.46 13.61 -9.02
C ALA A 203 13.76 13.77 -9.83
N SER A 204 14.25 15.00 -10.02
CA SER A 204 15.53 15.24 -10.71
C SER A 204 16.77 14.78 -9.94
N SER A 205 16.62 14.39 -8.68
CA SER A 205 17.71 13.77 -7.88
C SER A 205 17.88 12.27 -8.16
N ALA A 206 16.94 11.65 -8.87
CA ALA A 206 16.96 10.23 -9.21
C ALA A 206 17.85 9.95 -10.43
N GLU A 207 17.92 8.67 -10.85
CA GLU A 207 18.73 8.27 -12.00
C GLU A 207 18.10 8.78 -13.31
N GLU A 208 18.85 9.54 -14.11
CA GLU A 208 18.41 10.00 -15.43
C GLU A 208 18.33 8.83 -16.42
N ALA A 209 17.27 8.77 -17.21
CA ALA A 209 17.09 7.75 -18.24
C ALA A 209 17.90 8.11 -19.50
N GLU A 210 18.99 7.39 -19.77
CA GLU A 210 19.91 7.68 -20.89
C GLU A 210 19.30 7.47 -22.30
N ASP A 211 18.21 6.71 -22.42
CA ASP A 211 17.64 6.27 -23.70
C ASP A 211 16.40 7.09 -24.15
N GLU A 212 16.07 8.21 -23.48
CA GLU A 212 14.89 9.03 -23.78
C GLU A 212 15.23 10.35 -24.50
N GLU A 213 14.38 10.79 -25.43
CA GLU A 213 14.56 12.06 -26.15
C GLU A 213 14.24 13.29 -25.29
N GLN A 214 13.41 13.10 -24.26
CA GLN A 214 12.99 14.10 -23.30
C GLN A 214 13.65 13.80 -21.95
N GLU A 215 14.02 14.86 -21.22
CA GLU A 215 14.55 14.75 -19.85
C GLU A 215 13.61 13.89 -19.00
N CYS A 216 14.17 12.83 -18.43
CA CYS A 216 13.41 11.78 -17.79
C CYS A 216 14.23 11.17 -16.66
N TYR A 217 13.58 10.91 -15.53
CA TYR A 217 14.20 10.30 -14.37
C TYR A 217 13.45 9.02 -13.96
N ILE A 218 14.18 8.06 -13.40
CA ILE A 218 13.64 6.78 -12.94
C ILE A 218 13.48 6.84 -11.42
N MET A 219 12.24 6.84 -10.95
CA MET A 219 11.91 6.92 -9.52
C MET A 219 12.25 5.61 -8.79
N GLU A 220 12.22 5.62 -7.45
CA GLU A 220 12.51 4.42 -6.64
C GLU A 220 11.53 3.26 -6.89
N ASP A 221 10.31 3.57 -7.33
CA ASP A 221 9.28 2.61 -7.72
C ASP A 221 9.43 2.07 -9.16
N GLY A 222 10.50 2.49 -9.85
CA GLY A 222 10.87 2.12 -11.22
C GLY A 222 10.13 2.87 -12.32
N GLU A 223 9.23 3.80 -11.98
CA GLU A 223 8.50 4.58 -12.98
C GLU A 223 9.37 5.69 -13.59
N LYS A 224 9.09 5.99 -14.86
CA LYS A 224 9.69 7.10 -15.59
C LYS A 224 8.88 8.38 -15.38
N VAL A 225 9.56 9.45 -15.01
CA VAL A 225 8.97 10.79 -14.85
C VAL A 225 9.63 11.72 -15.85
N PHE A 226 8.83 12.24 -16.78
CA PHE A 226 9.27 13.13 -17.85
C PHE A 226 9.14 14.60 -17.43
N PHE A 227 10.12 15.42 -17.80
CA PHE A 227 10.23 16.81 -17.39
C PHE A 227 9.93 17.81 -18.53
N PRO A 228 9.33 18.98 -18.23
CA PRO A 228 8.81 19.38 -16.92
C PRO A 228 7.55 18.61 -16.54
N ILE A 229 7.32 18.42 -15.24
CA ILE A 229 6.09 17.80 -14.72
C ILE A 229 4.96 18.81 -14.91
N SER A 230 3.90 18.42 -15.63
CA SER A 230 2.77 19.33 -15.81
C SER A 230 1.90 19.39 -14.55
N GLU A 231 1.23 20.52 -14.28
CA GLU A 231 0.26 20.62 -13.18
C GLU A 231 -0.77 19.48 -13.22
N LYS A 232 -1.19 19.09 -14.43
CA LYS A 232 -2.13 18.00 -14.64
C LYS A 232 -1.52 16.65 -14.27
N ASP A 233 -0.28 16.37 -14.66
CA ASP A 233 0.36 15.09 -14.33
C ASP A 233 0.66 15.00 -12.83
N PHE A 234 0.95 16.13 -12.19
CA PHE A 234 1.07 16.20 -10.74
C PHE A 234 -0.27 15.99 -10.01
N THR A 235 -1.35 16.68 -10.39
CA THR A 235 -2.65 16.45 -9.75
C THR A 235 -3.23 15.09 -10.09
N ASP A 236 -2.92 14.55 -11.27
CA ASP A 236 -3.34 13.21 -11.64
C ASP A 236 -2.62 12.11 -10.84
N SER A 237 -1.36 12.33 -10.43
CA SER A 237 -0.60 11.40 -9.61
C SER A 237 -1.01 11.37 -8.14
N LEU A 238 -1.64 12.44 -7.63
CA LEU A 238 -2.06 12.52 -6.22
C LEU A 238 -3.15 11.50 -5.88
N TYR A 239 -2.95 10.81 -4.77
CA TYR A 239 -3.97 9.99 -4.12
C TYR A 239 -3.87 10.13 -2.60
N VAL A 240 -4.98 9.87 -1.90
CA VAL A 240 -5.00 9.85 -0.43
C VAL A 240 -4.47 8.50 0.06
N GLU A 241 -3.40 8.48 0.84
CA GLU A 241 -2.90 7.27 1.49
C GLU A 241 -3.62 7.04 2.83
N SER A 242 -3.75 8.11 3.63
CA SER A 242 -4.43 8.05 4.91
C SER A 242 -5.03 9.39 5.32
N ILE A 243 -6.02 9.33 6.22
CA ILE A 243 -6.65 10.48 6.86
C ILE A 243 -6.72 10.21 8.35
N THR A 244 -6.24 11.16 9.15
CA THR A 244 -6.45 11.21 10.60
C THR A 244 -7.49 12.26 10.92
N MET A 245 -8.59 11.85 11.55
CA MET A 245 -9.60 12.75 12.10
C MET A 245 -9.41 12.93 13.58
N ASN A 246 -9.12 14.16 13.99
CA ASN A 246 -9.00 14.53 15.40
C ASN A 246 -10.32 15.14 15.87
N ILE A 247 -10.97 14.49 16.83
CA ILE A 247 -12.25 14.92 17.39
C ILE A 247 -12.04 15.47 18.79
N LYS A 248 -12.25 16.78 18.96
CA LYS A 248 -12.17 17.47 20.26
C LYS A 248 -13.34 18.42 20.40
N ASN A 249 -14.02 18.40 21.54
CA ASN A 249 -15.20 19.27 21.81
C ASN A 249 -16.28 19.23 20.70
N ASN A 250 -16.53 18.06 20.12
CA ASN A 250 -17.43 17.84 18.96
C ASN A 250 -17.02 18.58 17.67
N GLU A 251 -15.80 19.07 17.58
CA GLU A 251 -15.21 19.64 16.37
C GLU A 251 -14.23 18.63 15.77
N ILE A 252 -14.20 18.56 14.43
CA ILE A 252 -13.33 17.63 13.68
C ILE A 252 -12.35 18.46 12.86
N SER A 253 -11.06 18.25 13.12
CA SER A 253 -9.96 18.64 12.23
C SER A 253 -9.38 17.41 11.55
N LEU A 254 -8.76 17.61 10.39
CA LEU A 254 -8.23 16.55 9.54
C LEU A 254 -6.73 16.75 9.34
N GLU A 255 -6.01 15.65 9.29
CA GLU A 255 -4.67 15.57 8.72
C GLU A 255 -4.74 14.51 7.60
N ILE A 256 -4.41 14.91 6.39
CA ILE A 256 -4.54 14.10 5.18
C ILE A 256 -3.16 13.88 4.59
N PHE A 257 -2.81 12.62 4.37
CA PHE A 257 -1.55 12.22 3.77
C PHE A 257 -1.78 11.88 2.31
N PHE A 258 -1.21 12.68 1.43
CA PHE A 258 -1.20 12.43 -0.01
C PHE A 258 0.14 11.86 -0.42
N CYS A 259 0.15 10.88 -1.30
CA CYS A 259 1.40 10.52 -1.99
C CYS A 259 1.12 10.44 -3.50
N CYS A 260 2.18 10.17 -4.27
CA CYS A 260 2.14 10.27 -5.73
C CYS A 260 2.37 8.90 -6.39
N CYS A 261 1.76 8.69 -7.55
CA CYS A 261 2.15 7.62 -8.47
C CYS A 261 2.23 8.20 -9.89
N PRO A 262 3.42 8.28 -10.52
CA PRO A 262 4.76 7.87 -10.01
C PRO A 262 5.15 8.51 -8.68
N ASP A 263 6.00 7.83 -7.91
CA ASP A 263 6.46 8.31 -6.61
C ASP A 263 7.49 9.44 -6.73
N TYR A 264 7.02 10.69 -6.74
CA TYR A 264 7.87 11.88 -6.84
C TYR A 264 8.67 12.19 -5.58
N PHE A 265 8.34 11.60 -4.42
CA PHE A 265 8.91 12.00 -3.13
C PHE A 265 9.61 10.85 -2.40
N ALA A 266 10.05 9.82 -3.12
CA ALA A 266 10.81 8.69 -2.57
C ALA A 266 10.19 8.13 -1.27
N GLY A 267 8.90 7.79 -1.34
CA GLY A 267 8.11 7.21 -0.26
C GLY A 267 7.54 8.21 0.74
N HIS A 268 7.87 9.50 0.64
CA HIS A 268 7.29 10.53 1.51
C HIS A 268 5.89 10.93 1.03
N CYS A 269 5.05 11.33 1.99
CA CYS A 269 3.71 11.83 1.71
C CYS A 269 3.60 13.31 2.09
N ILE A 270 2.86 14.06 1.28
CA ILE A 270 2.48 15.45 1.53
C ILE A 270 1.44 15.47 2.65
N ILE A 271 1.64 16.31 3.66
CA ILE A 271 0.70 16.48 4.75
C ILE A 271 -0.16 17.70 4.51
N VAL A 272 -1.48 17.51 4.48
CA VAL A 272 -2.46 18.58 4.41
C VAL A 272 -3.30 18.58 5.67
N GLU A 273 -3.27 19.70 6.39
CA GLU A 273 -4.16 19.94 7.52
C GLU A 273 -5.42 20.68 7.07
N VAL A 274 -6.56 20.25 7.58
CA VAL A 274 -7.82 20.97 7.45
C VAL A 274 -8.34 21.27 8.84
N ASP A 275 -8.40 22.55 9.18
CA ASP A 275 -8.92 22.96 10.48
C ASP A 275 -10.45 22.75 10.58
N LYS A 276 -11.00 23.08 11.75
CA LYS A 276 -12.43 22.88 12.00
C LYS A 276 -13.31 23.80 11.14
N GLU A 277 -12.82 24.98 10.77
CA GLU A 277 -13.47 25.94 9.87
C GLU A 277 -13.37 25.52 8.39
N GLY A 278 -12.49 24.58 8.05
CA GLY A 278 -12.26 24.12 6.68
C GLY A 278 -11.13 24.85 5.96
N ASN A 279 -10.28 25.60 6.68
CA ASN A 279 -9.08 26.18 6.09
C ASN A 279 -8.05 25.08 5.85
N ILE A 280 -7.42 25.11 4.67
CA ILE A 280 -6.46 24.11 4.21
C ILE A 280 -5.05 24.68 4.41
N THR A 281 -4.14 23.90 4.98
CA THR A 281 -2.72 24.25 5.12
C THR A 281 -1.84 23.09 4.69
N ASN A 282 -0.87 23.33 3.81
CA ASN A 282 0.19 22.37 3.49
C ASN A 282 1.28 22.41 4.58
N GLN A 283 1.59 21.27 5.19
CA GLN A 283 2.60 21.14 6.25
C GLN A 283 3.93 20.54 5.74
N SER A 284 4.13 20.45 4.40
CA SER A 284 5.29 19.83 3.74
C SER A 284 5.25 18.29 3.71
N LEU A 285 6.41 17.63 3.63
CA LEU A 285 6.56 16.18 3.47
C LEU A 285 6.78 15.46 4.82
N ALA A 286 6.24 14.25 4.96
CA ALA A 286 6.55 13.29 6.03
C ALA A 286 6.94 11.91 5.49
N GLY A 287 7.86 11.23 6.19
CA GLY A 287 8.35 9.89 5.88
C GLY A 287 8.82 9.16 7.13
#